data_AF-A0AAP1RH79-F1
#
_entry.id   AF-A0AAP1RH79-F1
#
_cell.length_a   1.000
_cell.length_b   1.000
_cell.length_c   1.000
_cell.angle_alpha   90.00
_cell.angle_beta   90.00
_cell.angle_gamma   90.00
#
_symmetry.space_group_name_H-M   'P 1'
#
loop_
_entity.id
_entity.type
_entity.pdbx_description
1 polymer ?
#
loop_
_entity_poly.entity_id
_entity_poly.type
_entity_poly.pdbx_seq_one_letter_code
_entity_poly.pdbx_strand_id
1 'polypeptide(L)'
;MKKLQFIITLLAFLAFNTQVKAQNSNLPRNAKPGICYERCFEYDKKIEWKEVKCSKVKQEKSKKELVKCEQDKIKLKKYQEKLKSLGYDVQATGHINNKTVNAHHKYLKKQRKAAKRKRKLERKQQRKLSRKNSKR
;
A
#
# COMPACT_ATOMS: atom_id res chain seq x y z
N MET A 1 43.56 -8.38 37.15
CA MET A 1 43.39 -7.82 35.78
C MET A 1 42.65 -8.73 34.81
N LYS A 2 42.86 -10.06 34.83
CA LYS A 2 42.19 -11.02 33.91
C LYS A 2 40.65 -11.03 33.97
N LYS A 3 40.06 -10.86 35.17
CA LYS A 3 38.60 -10.81 35.35
C LYS A 3 37.95 -9.57 34.72
N LEU A 4 38.65 -8.42 34.75
CA LEU A 4 38.17 -7.18 34.15
C LEU A 4 38.23 -7.24 32.62
N GLN A 5 39.29 -7.83 32.06
CA GLN A 5 39.38 -8.10 30.62
C GLN A 5 38.24 -9.01 30.14
N PHE A 6 37.92 -10.08 30.89
CA PHE A 6 36.83 -10.99 30.54
C PHE A 6 35.47 -10.29 30.49
N ILE A 7 35.19 -9.40 31.45
CA ILE A 7 33.94 -8.63 31.51
C ILE A 7 33.84 -7.65 30.33
N ILE A 8 34.95 -6.98 29.98
CA ILE A 8 35.00 -6.05 28.84
C ILE A 8 34.77 -6.80 27.52
N THR A 9 35.39 -7.97 27.33
CA THR A 9 35.18 -8.79 26.13
C THR A 9 33.75 -9.32 26.01
N LEU A 10 33.11 -9.67 27.14
CA LEU A 10 31.72 -10.13 27.15
C LEU A 10 30.74 -9.01 26.79
N LEU A 11 30.97 -7.80 27.32
CA LEU A 11 30.17 -6.61 26.99
C LEU A 11 30.32 -6.19 25.53
N ALA A 12 31.52 -6.29 24.96
CA ALA A 12 31.75 -6.05 23.54
C ALA A 12 31.01 -7.05 22.63
N PHE A 13 30.96 -8.33 23.03
CA PHE A 13 30.22 -9.37 22.29
C PHE A 13 28.70 -9.16 22.35
N LEU A 14 28.16 -8.69 23.48
CA LEU A 14 26.74 -8.39 23.62
C LEU A 14 26.31 -7.16 22.81
N ALA A 15 27.17 -6.14 22.70
CA ALA A 15 26.90 -4.96 21.89
C ALA A 15 26.86 -5.27 20.38
N PHE A 16 27.66 -6.23 19.90
CA PHE A 16 27.75 -6.57 18.48
C PHE A 16 26.50 -7.26 17.91
N ASN A 17 25.67 -7.88 18.76
CA ASN A 17 24.49 -8.64 18.32
C ASN A 17 23.21 -7.81 18.14
N THR A 18 23.22 -6.51 18.48
CA THR A 18 22.00 -5.69 18.49
C THR A 18 21.67 -4.94 17.21
N GLN A 19 22.41 -5.17 16.11
CA GLN A 19 22.15 -4.49 14.83
C GLN A 19 21.74 -5.43 13.69
N VAL A 20 20.79 -6.34 13.93
CA VAL A 20 19.99 -6.86 12.81
C VAL A 20 18.94 -5.81 12.47
N LYS A 21 19.32 -4.81 11.67
CA LYS A 21 18.35 -3.95 11.00
C LYS A 21 17.57 -4.84 10.03
N ALA A 22 16.41 -5.33 10.45
CA ALA A 22 15.43 -5.87 9.52
C ALA A 22 15.10 -4.75 8.52
N GLN A 23 15.71 -4.80 7.35
CA GLN A 23 15.41 -3.89 6.26
C GLN A 23 13.95 -4.16 5.91
N ASN A 24 13.06 -3.24 6.28
CA ASN A 24 11.66 -3.28 5.91
C ASN A 24 11.57 -2.99 4.41
N SER A 25 11.96 -3.97 3.61
CA SER A 25 12.07 -3.81 2.18
C SER A 25 10.67 -3.68 1.63
N ASN A 26 10.38 -2.53 1.00
CA ASN A 26 9.24 -2.36 0.11
C ASN A 26 9.43 -3.28 -1.11
N LEU A 27 9.37 -4.59 -0.92
CA LEU A 27 9.54 -5.62 -1.92
C LEU A 27 8.42 -6.65 -1.76
N PRO A 28 8.11 -7.43 -2.82
CA PRO A 28 7.19 -8.55 -2.70
C PRO A 28 7.72 -9.59 -1.71
N ARG A 29 6.78 -10.32 -1.07
CA ARG A 29 7.08 -11.33 -0.03
C ARG A 29 8.09 -12.40 -0.49
N ASN A 30 8.09 -12.73 -1.79
CA ASN A 30 8.98 -13.71 -2.41
C ASN A 30 9.83 -13.06 -3.50
N ALA A 31 10.47 -11.92 -3.19
CA ALA A 31 11.35 -11.24 -4.12
C ALA A 31 12.57 -12.11 -4.46
N LYS A 32 12.86 -12.27 -5.76
CA LYS A 32 14.02 -13.02 -6.23
C LYS A 32 15.23 -12.10 -6.42
N PRO A 33 16.45 -12.56 -6.12
CA PRO A 33 17.65 -11.79 -6.40
C PRO A 33 17.80 -11.55 -7.91
N GLY A 34 18.29 -10.37 -8.30
CA GLY A 34 18.49 -9.98 -9.70
C GLY A 34 17.23 -9.56 -10.46
N ILE A 35 16.04 -9.64 -9.85
CA ILE A 35 14.78 -9.19 -10.45
C ILE A 35 14.38 -7.84 -9.86
N CYS A 36 13.99 -6.90 -10.73
CA CYS A 36 13.43 -5.62 -10.31
C CYS A 36 11.91 -5.68 -10.30
N TYR A 37 11.32 -5.04 -9.30
CA TYR A 37 9.88 -5.00 -9.11
C TYR A 37 9.40 -3.55 -9.09
N GLU A 38 8.27 -3.30 -9.75
CA GLU A 38 7.58 -2.02 -9.71
C GLU A 38 6.18 -2.21 -9.12
N ARG A 39 5.68 -1.17 -8.44
CA ARG A 39 4.33 -1.12 -7.91
C ARG A 39 3.70 0.22 -8.23
N CYS A 40 2.91 0.27 -9.29
CA CYS A 40 2.19 1.46 -9.70
C CYS A 40 0.90 1.62 -8.88
N PHE A 41 0.57 2.85 -8.50
CA PHE A 41 -0.66 3.15 -7.79
C PHE A 41 -1.77 3.54 -8.77
N GLU A 42 -2.91 2.85 -8.66
CA GLU A 42 -4.12 3.14 -9.40
C GLU A 42 -5.30 3.25 -8.42
N TYR A 43 -6.11 4.30 -8.54
CA TYR A 43 -7.15 4.62 -7.54
C TYR A 43 -8.30 3.61 -7.48
N ASP A 44 -8.56 2.89 -8.57
CA ASP A 44 -9.70 1.97 -8.69
C ASP A 44 -9.30 0.49 -8.72
N LYS A 45 -7.98 0.22 -8.72
CA LYS A 45 -7.43 -1.13 -8.86
C LYS A 45 -6.59 -1.50 -7.67
N LYS A 46 -6.53 -2.80 -7.38
CA LYS A 46 -5.59 -3.29 -6.39
C LYS A 46 -4.17 -2.99 -6.86
N ILE A 47 -3.39 -2.44 -5.95
CA ILE A 47 -1.96 -2.26 -6.12
C ILE A 47 -1.29 -3.65 -6.02
N GLU A 48 -0.59 -4.04 -7.07
CA GLU A 48 0.09 -5.34 -7.19
C GLU A 48 1.54 -5.14 -7.65
N TRP A 49 2.43 -6.05 -7.26
CA TRP A 49 3.82 -6.06 -7.70
C TRP A 49 3.92 -6.59 -9.13
N LYS A 50 4.72 -5.93 -9.98
CA LYS A 50 5.02 -6.37 -11.33
C LYS A 50 6.53 -6.50 -11.50
N GLU A 51 6.97 -7.57 -12.14
CA GLU A 51 8.36 -7.72 -12.55
C GLU A 51 8.66 -6.78 -13.71
N VAL A 52 9.78 -6.07 -13.62
CA VAL A 52 10.22 -5.10 -14.63
C VAL A 52 11.69 -5.30 -14.93
N LYS A 53 12.11 -4.93 -16.15
CA LYS A 53 13.52 -4.89 -16.50
C LYS A 53 14.22 -3.81 -15.67
N CYS A 54 15.28 -4.18 -14.94
CA CYS A 54 16.04 -3.28 -14.08
C CYS A 54 16.59 -2.04 -14.82
N SER A 55 16.87 -2.15 -16.11
CA SER A 55 17.33 -1.03 -16.94
C SER A 55 16.34 0.13 -17.03
N LYS A 56 15.03 -0.14 -16.88
CA LYS A 56 13.98 0.90 -16.90
C LYS A 56 13.93 1.74 -15.62
N VAL A 57 14.53 1.27 -14.54
CA VAL A 57 14.43 1.93 -13.22
C VAL A 57 15.46 3.05 -13.05
N LYS A 58 16.58 2.99 -13.80
CA LYS A 58 17.73 3.90 -13.66
C LYS A 58 17.71 5.11 -14.60
N GLN A 59 16.64 5.32 -15.37
CA GLN A 59 16.61 6.44 -16.31
C GLN A 59 16.42 7.76 -15.57
N GLU A 60 17.30 8.72 -15.85
CA GLU A 60 17.11 10.10 -15.41
C GLU A 60 15.82 10.66 -16.00
N LYS A 61 15.03 11.32 -15.15
CA LYS A 61 13.76 11.88 -15.55
C LYS A 61 13.96 13.26 -16.15
N SER A 62 13.25 13.52 -17.24
CA SER A 62 13.14 14.87 -17.79
C SER A 62 12.44 15.83 -16.82
N LYS A 63 12.67 17.14 -16.98
CA LYS A 63 11.99 18.19 -16.19
C LYS A 63 10.45 18.05 -16.22
N LYS A 64 9.87 17.68 -17.36
CA LYS A 64 8.42 17.44 -17.49
C LYS A 64 7.95 16.26 -16.64
N GLU A 65 8.72 15.18 -16.60
CA GLU A 65 8.41 14.01 -15.78
C GLU A 65 8.56 14.29 -14.29
N LEU A 66 9.52 15.13 -13.90
CA LEU A 66 9.68 15.57 -12.51
C LEU A 66 8.46 16.38 -12.04
N VAL A 67 8.01 17.36 -12.84
CA VAL A 67 6.78 18.13 -12.53
C VAL A 67 5.56 17.21 -12.41
N LYS A 68 5.43 16.23 -13.30
CA LYS A 68 4.35 15.23 -13.23
C LYS A 68 4.43 14.39 -11.95
N CYS A 69 5.64 13.98 -11.54
CA CYS A 69 5.86 13.25 -10.30
C CYS A 69 5.44 14.06 -9.07
N GLU A 70 5.73 15.37 -9.03
CA GLU A 70 5.29 16.25 -7.95
C GLU A 70 3.77 16.39 -7.89
N GLN A 71 3.11 16.57 -9.05
CA GLN A 71 1.65 16.61 -9.12
C GLN A 71 1.02 15.31 -8.62
N ASP A 72 1.58 14.17 -9.02
CA ASP A 72 1.09 12.86 -8.59
C ASP A 72 1.34 12.61 -7.10
N LYS A 73 2.44 13.11 -6.54
CA LYS A 73 2.71 13.12 -5.10
C LYS A 73 1.65 13.91 -4.34
N ILE A 74 1.29 15.10 -4.82
CA ILE A 74 0.23 15.93 -4.22
C ILE A 74 -1.11 15.20 -4.25
N LYS A 75 -1.48 14.59 -5.39
CA LYS A 75 -2.73 13.82 -5.52
C LYS A 75 -2.75 12.63 -4.57
N LEU A 76 -1.64 11.89 -4.48
CA LEU A 76 -1.53 10.76 -3.56
C LEU A 76 -1.64 11.20 -2.10
N LYS A 77 -1.03 12.34 -1.73
CA LYS A 77 -1.15 12.90 -0.38
C LYS A 77 -2.61 13.20 -0.02
N LYS A 78 -3.35 13.89 -0.90
CA LYS A 78 -4.79 14.15 -0.72
C LYS A 78 -5.59 12.85 -0.59
N TYR A 79 -5.24 11.83 -1.35
CA TYR A 79 -5.88 10.51 -1.23
C TYR A 79 -5.59 9.82 0.11
N GLN A 80 -4.35 9.91 0.61
CA GLN A 80 -4.00 9.39 1.93
C GLN A 80 -4.73 10.14 3.05
N GLU A 81 -4.91 11.46 2.92
CA GLU A 81 -5.75 12.26 3.84
C GLU A 81 -7.21 11.79 3.82
N LYS A 82 -7.76 11.52 2.64
CA LYS A 82 -9.10 10.92 2.51
C LYS A 82 -9.18 9.53 3.18
N LEU A 83 -8.17 8.68 3.03
CA LEU A 83 -8.16 7.39 3.73
C LEU A 83 -8.07 7.59 5.25
N LYS A 84 -7.27 8.55 5.71
CA LYS A 84 -7.15 8.89 7.12
C LYS A 84 -8.49 9.38 7.70
N SER A 85 -9.20 10.26 7.00
CA SER A 85 -10.52 10.76 7.43
C SER A 85 -11.60 9.68 7.45
N LEU A 86 -11.45 8.63 6.64
CA LEU A 86 -12.31 7.43 6.66
C LEU A 86 -11.96 6.43 7.79
N GLY A 87 -10.99 6.77 8.65
CA GLY A 87 -10.58 5.97 9.81
C GLY A 87 -9.54 4.89 9.52
N TYR A 88 -8.83 4.96 8.39
CA TYR A 88 -7.73 4.04 8.12
C TYR A 88 -6.40 4.55 8.71
N ASP A 89 -5.59 3.65 9.26
CA ASP A 89 -4.22 3.95 9.73
C ASP A 89 -3.28 4.18 8.53
N VAL A 90 -3.20 5.43 8.08
CA VAL A 90 -2.36 5.89 6.96
C VAL A 90 -1.76 7.25 7.30
N GLN A 91 -0.49 7.44 6.95
CA GLN A 91 0.17 8.75 6.99
C GLN A 91 0.14 9.41 5.61
N ALA A 92 -0.17 10.70 5.55
CA ALA A 92 -0.27 11.48 4.32
C ALA A 92 1.10 12.04 3.89
N THR A 93 1.98 11.17 3.40
CA THR A 93 3.35 11.53 3.00
C THR A 93 3.48 11.80 1.50
N GLY A 94 2.48 11.46 0.69
CA GLY A 94 2.56 11.44 -0.76
C GLY A 94 3.41 10.28 -1.30
N HIS A 95 3.76 9.30 -0.46
CA HIS A 95 4.53 8.11 -0.84
C HIS A 95 3.75 6.83 -0.50
N ILE A 96 3.77 5.86 -1.42
CA ILE A 96 3.07 4.59 -1.25
C ILE A 96 3.87 3.70 -0.30
N ASN A 97 3.32 3.43 0.88
CA ASN A 97 3.85 2.43 1.81
C ASN A 97 2.85 1.27 1.99
N ASN A 98 3.30 0.20 2.65
CA ASN A 98 2.47 -0.98 2.87
C ASN A 98 1.17 -0.67 3.64
N LYS A 99 1.19 0.30 4.58
CA LYS A 99 -0.03 0.77 5.26
C LYS A 99 -1.04 1.38 4.27
N THR A 100 -0.58 2.26 3.39
CA THR A 100 -1.40 2.87 2.33
C THR A 100 -1.98 1.81 1.39
N VAL A 101 -1.18 0.82 0.99
CA VAL A 101 -1.65 -0.29 0.13
C VAL A 101 -2.75 -1.09 0.82
N ASN A 102 -2.53 -1.48 2.08
CA ASN A 102 -3.49 -2.26 2.85
C ASN A 102 -4.79 -1.49 3.06
N ALA A 103 -4.72 -0.20 3.42
CA ALA A 103 -5.87 0.67 3.57
C ALA A 103 -6.64 0.82 2.26
N HIS A 104 -5.94 1.04 1.16
CA HIS A 104 -6.52 1.15 -0.16
C HIS A 104 -7.27 -0.13 -0.58
N HIS A 105 -6.69 -1.32 -0.39
CA HIS A 105 -7.38 -2.59 -0.68
C HIS A 105 -8.63 -2.78 0.19
N LYS A 106 -8.56 -2.44 1.49
CA LYS A 106 -9.71 -2.49 2.40
C LYS A 106 -10.81 -1.52 1.94
N TYR A 107 -10.44 -0.31 1.54
CA TYR A 107 -11.35 0.69 0.99
C TYR A 107 -12.07 0.18 -0.28
N LEU A 108 -11.33 -0.36 -1.26
CA LEU A 108 -11.94 -0.93 -2.47
C LEU A 108 -12.89 -2.09 -2.14
N LYS A 109 -12.52 -2.96 -1.20
CA LYS A 109 -13.40 -4.05 -0.74
C LYS A 109 -14.69 -3.52 -0.12
N LYS A 110 -14.60 -2.45 0.69
CA LYS A 110 -15.77 -1.77 1.29
C LYS A 110 -16.68 -1.18 0.22
N GLN A 111 -16.12 -0.47 -0.76
CA GLN A 111 -16.87 0.11 -1.90
C GLN A 111 -17.61 -0.97 -2.70
N ARG A 112 -16.92 -2.06 -3.06
CA ARG A 112 -17.52 -3.19 -3.79
C ARG A 112 -18.67 -3.83 -3.00
N LYS A 113 -18.52 -4.01 -1.69
CA LYS A 113 -19.59 -4.54 -0.82
C LYS A 113 -20.79 -3.59 -0.77
N ALA A 114 -20.57 -2.29 -0.64
CA ALA A 114 -21.63 -1.28 -0.63
C ALA A 114 -22.41 -1.30 -1.96
N ALA A 115 -21.72 -1.31 -3.09
CA ALA A 115 -22.34 -1.40 -4.42
C ALA A 115 -23.18 -2.68 -4.58
N LYS A 116 -22.69 -3.84 -4.12
CA LYS A 116 -23.44 -5.11 -4.14
C LYS A 116 -24.70 -5.04 -3.28
N ARG A 117 -24.64 -4.41 -2.11
CA ARG A 117 -25.81 -4.22 -1.23
C ARG A 117 -26.86 -3.31 -1.88
N LYS A 118 -26.44 -2.19 -2.48
CA LYS A 118 -27.32 -1.27 -3.22
C LYS A 118 -28.07 -1.99 -4.34
N ARG A 119 -27.35 -2.71 -5.21
CA ARG A 119 -27.95 -3.52 -6.30
C ARG A 119 -28.95 -4.56 -5.79
N LYS A 120 -28.67 -5.20 -4.65
CA LYS A 120 -29.58 -6.18 -4.05
C LYS A 120 -30.86 -5.51 -3.53
N LEU A 121 -30.77 -4.30 -2.98
CA LEU A 121 -31.91 -3.53 -2.50
C LEU A 121 -32.79 -3.07 -3.66
N GLU A 122 -32.19 -2.53 -4.72
CA GLU A 122 -32.89 -2.11 -5.95
C GLU A 122 -33.66 -3.27 -6.57
N ARG A 123 -33.02 -4.45 -6.72
CA ARG A 123 -33.68 -5.66 -7.23
C ARG A 123 -34.86 -6.10 -6.34
N LYS A 124 -34.75 -5.95 -5.02
CA LYS A 124 -35.86 -6.26 -4.10
C LYS A 124 -37.02 -5.27 -4.27
N GLN A 125 -36.73 -3.98 -4.42
CA GLN A 125 -37.75 -2.95 -4.64
C GLN A 125 -38.46 -3.17 -5.97
N GLN A 126 -37.73 -3.41 -7.05
CA GLN A 126 -38.29 -3.72 -8.38
C GLN A 126 -39.21 -4.94 -8.35
N ARG A 127 -38.80 -6.03 -7.68
CA ARG A 127 -39.65 -7.23 -7.52
C ARG A 127 -40.92 -6.98 -6.71
N LYS A 128 -40.89 -6.06 -5.73
CA LYS A 128 -42.09 -5.66 -4.97
C LYS A 128 -43.04 -4.85 -5.84
N LEU A 129 -42.51 -3.90 -6.61
CA LEU A 129 -43.27 -3.09 -7.56
C LEU A 129 -43.94 -3.95 -8.64
N SER A 130 -43.20 -4.88 -9.26
CA SER A 130 -43.76 -5.77 -10.29
C SER A 130 -44.90 -6.65 -9.75
N ARG A 131 -44.74 -7.21 -8.55
CA ARG A 131 -45.80 -7.99 -7.89
C ARG A 131 -47.04 -7.17 -7.54
N LYS A 132 -46.87 -5.88 -7.19
CA LYS A 132 -47.99 -4.99 -6.90
C LYS A 132 -48.78 -4.66 -8.17
N ASN A 133 -48.07 -4.41 -9.28
CA ASN A 133 -48.69 -4.11 -10.56
C ASN A 133 -49.36 -5.33 -11.20
N SER A 134 -48.87 -6.54 -10.97
CA SER A 134 -49.48 -7.79 -11.47
C SER A 134 -50.74 -8.22 -10.71
N LYS A 135 -51.07 -7.59 -9.57
CA LYS A 135 -52.26 -7.88 -8.76
C LYS A 135 -53.37 -6.83 -8.92
N ARG A 136 -53.13 -5.84 -9.78
CA ARG A 136 -54.07 -4.79 -10.15
C ARG A 136 -54.57 -5.09 -11.56
#